data_AF-A0A2V8PZL7-F1
#
_entry.id   AF-A0A2V8PZL7-F1
#
_cell.length_a   1.000
_cell.length_b   1.000
_cell.length_c   1.000
_cell.angle_alpha   90.00
_cell.angle_beta   90.00
_cell.angle_gamma   90.00
#
_symmetry.space_group_name_H-M   'P 1'
#
loop_
_entity.id
_entity.type
_entity.pdbx_description
1 polymer ?
#
loop_
_entity_poly.entity_id
_entity_poly.type
_entity_poly.pdbx_seq_one_letter_code
_entity_poly.pdbx_strand_id
1 'polypeptide(L)'
;MKTKCLISILATMVVCIVAGCAAAPLNVETSGPAVAQTLGVSSSDITYLGSCAFGQAPPSGIHVSFTDGVVVLTRDTLVLMAGKLPHAVPIQRIEFREMRGVDLRHFGRGRQLQILTAGGITVVERIPTTVQVYDALRQRGIPEWKGDKYYLMRPKAMIVPIPL
;
A
#
# COMPACT_ATOMS: atom_id res chain seq x y z
N MET A 1 46.91 -3.67 -50.25
CA MET A 1 45.46 -3.41 -50.44
C MET A 1 44.74 -4.02 -49.24
N LYS A 2 44.27 -3.19 -48.29
CA LYS A 2 42.84 -2.92 -48.00
C LYS A 2 42.04 -4.24 -47.82
N THR A 3 41.42 -4.58 -46.68
CA THR A 3 40.47 -3.75 -45.91
C THR A 3 40.26 -4.32 -44.49
N LYS A 4 39.99 -3.41 -43.56
CA LYS A 4 39.79 -3.59 -42.12
C LYS A 4 38.46 -4.30 -41.81
N CYS A 5 38.42 -5.18 -40.81
CA CYS A 5 37.16 -5.59 -40.15
C CYS A 5 37.05 -4.82 -38.82
N LEU A 6 36.36 -3.68 -38.87
CA LEU A 6 35.85 -2.97 -37.70
C LEU A 6 34.47 -3.57 -37.37
N ILE A 7 34.31 -4.17 -36.20
CA ILE A 7 33.02 -4.19 -35.50
C ILE A 7 33.27 -3.67 -34.10
N SER A 8 33.43 -2.34 -34.07
CA SER A 8 33.12 -1.51 -32.92
C SER A 8 31.61 -1.30 -32.95
N ILE A 9 30.92 -1.55 -31.83
CA ILE A 9 29.82 -0.74 -31.27
C ILE A 9 29.52 -1.39 -29.91
N LEU A 10 30.28 -1.00 -28.88
CA LEU A 10 29.77 -1.03 -27.51
C LEU A 10 28.69 0.05 -27.47
N ALA A 11 27.43 -0.36 -27.51
CA ALA A 11 26.31 0.53 -27.25
C ALA A 11 26.25 0.81 -25.74
N THR A 12 27.13 1.71 -25.27
CA THR A 12 27.03 2.31 -23.94
C THR A 12 25.84 3.27 -23.96
N MET A 13 24.63 2.73 -23.82
CA MET A 13 23.43 3.53 -23.67
C MET A 13 23.36 4.03 -22.22
N VAL A 14 24.18 5.05 -21.91
CA VAL A 14 24.00 5.87 -20.71
C VAL A 14 22.77 6.73 -20.95
N VAL A 15 21.61 6.22 -20.57
CA VAL A 15 20.37 6.97 -20.52
C VAL A 15 20.38 7.77 -19.20
N CYS A 16 21.00 8.95 -19.25
CA CYS A 16 20.82 9.97 -18.22
C CYS A 16 19.39 10.53 -18.32
N ILE A 17 18.46 9.93 -17.58
CA ILE A 17 17.14 10.50 -17.39
C ILE A 17 17.28 11.64 -16.38
N VAL A 18 17.42 12.85 -16.92
CA VAL A 18 17.02 14.07 -16.21
C VAL A 18 15.49 14.06 -16.18
N ALA A 19 14.91 13.60 -15.08
CA ALA A 19 13.47 13.73 -14.83
C ALA A 19 13.27 14.36 -13.46
N GLY A 20 12.63 15.52 -13.46
CA GLY A 20 12.06 16.10 -12.25
C GLY A 20 11.23 15.05 -11.51
N CYS A 21 11.17 15.18 -10.18
CA CYS A 21 10.55 14.25 -9.25
C CYS A 21 9.07 13.95 -9.56
N ALA A 22 8.80 13.18 -10.61
CA ALA A 22 7.62 12.35 -10.71
C ALA A 22 7.91 11.17 -9.79
N ALA A 23 7.17 11.09 -8.68
CA ALA A 23 7.23 9.91 -7.84
C ALA A 23 6.97 8.68 -8.73
N ALA A 24 7.99 7.85 -8.94
CA ALA A 24 7.88 6.66 -9.77
C ALA A 24 6.73 5.80 -9.21
N PRO A 25 5.92 5.16 -10.08
CA PRO A 25 4.88 4.25 -9.62
C PRO A 25 5.53 3.19 -8.71
N LEU A 26 4.93 2.96 -7.55
CA LEU A 26 5.39 1.91 -6.64
C LEU A 26 5.30 0.57 -7.37
N ASN A 27 6.46 -0.05 -7.61
CA ASN A 27 6.59 -1.37 -8.21
C ASN A 27 7.47 -2.23 -7.31
N VAL A 28 7.10 -3.50 -7.17
CA VAL A 28 7.87 -4.54 -6.47
C VAL A 28 9.29 -4.64 -7.01
N GLU A 29 9.50 -4.56 -8.32
CA GLU A 29 10.84 -4.71 -8.91
C GLU A 29 11.80 -3.60 -8.49
N THR A 30 11.32 -2.37 -8.40
CA THR A 30 12.14 -1.19 -8.12
C THR A 30 12.20 -0.87 -6.63
N SER A 31 11.08 -1.00 -5.92
CA SER A 31 10.94 -0.59 -4.52
C SER A 31 11.00 -1.78 -3.55
N GLY A 32 10.77 -3.00 -4.05
CA GLY A 32 10.76 -4.22 -3.25
C GLY A 32 12.05 -4.47 -2.46
N PRO A 33 13.26 -4.33 -3.04
CA PRO A 33 14.50 -4.55 -2.28
C PRO A 33 14.64 -3.64 -1.06
N ALA A 34 14.34 -2.35 -1.20
CA ALA A 34 14.39 -1.40 -0.08
C ALA A 34 13.33 -1.70 0.97
N VAL A 35 12.10 -2.02 0.54
CA VAL A 35 11.03 -2.42 1.46
C VAL A 35 11.38 -3.71 2.19
N ALA A 36 11.94 -4.70 1.49
CA ALA A 36 12.32 -5.99 2.06
C ALA A 36 13.38 -5.82 3.14
N GLN A 37 14.38 -4.96 2.89
CA GLN A 37 15.39 -4.58 3.87
C GLN A 37 14.75 -3.94 5.12
N THR A 38 13.84 -3.00 4.94
CA THR A 38 13.12 -2.35 6.06
C THR A 38 12.25 -3.35 6.86
N LEU A 39 11.67 -4.34 6.19
CA LEU A 39 10.80 -5.35 6.81
C LEU A 39 11.55 -6.57 7.36
N GLY A 40 12.86 -6.70 7.08
CA GLY A 40 13.65 -7.87 7.44
C GLY A 40 13.18 -9.17 6.77
N VAL A 41 12.68 -9.10 5.52
CA VAL A 41 12.21 -10.25 4.74
C VAL A 41 12.98 -10.38 3.41
N SER A 42 12.83 -11.48 2.70
CA SER A 42 13.37 -11.58 1.34
C SER A 42 12.59 -10.68 0.38
N SER A 43 13.25 -10.07 -0.60
CA SER A 43 12.56 -9.32 -1.66
C SER A 43 11.60 -10.21 -2.47
N SER A 44 11.93 -11.50 -2.61
CA SER A 44 11.06 -12.50 -3.23
C SER A 44 9.80 -12.84 -2.43
N ASP A 45 9.73 -12.43 -1.16
CA ASP A 45 8.53 -12.59 -0.35
C ASP A 45 7.50 -11.49 -0.61
N ILE A 46 7.92 -10.35 -1.16
CA ILE A 46 7.03 -9.23 -1.48
C ILE A 46 6.29 -9.52 -2.79
N THR A 47 4.98 -9.61 -2.71
CA THR A 47 4.09 -9.91 -3.84
C THR A 47 3.34 -8.69 -4.35
N TYR A 48 3.22 -7.64 -3.54
CA TYR A 48 2.53 -6.41 -3.89
C TYR A 48 3.03 -5.22 -3.08
N LEU A 49 3.04 -4.04 -3.71
CA LEU A 49 3.26 -2.73 -3.09
C LEU A 49 2.26 -1.73 -3.65
N GLY A 50 1.64 -0.92 -2.79
CA GLY A 50 0.71 0.11 -3.22
C GLY A 50 0.63 1.27 -2.24
N SER A 51 0.47 2.49 -2.77
CA SER A 51 0.19 3.65 -1.92
C SER A 51 -1.23 3.52 -1.38
N CYS A 52 -1.44 3.85 -0.12
CA CYS A 52 -2.76 3.83 0.49
C CYS A 52 -2.91 4.94 1.52
N ALA A 53 -4.14 5.11 2.01
CA ALA A 53 -4.39 5.70 3.31
C ALA A 53 -5.00 4.60 4.17
N PHE A 54 -4.58 4.45 5.42
CA PHE A 54 -5.11 3.42 6.30
C PHE A 54 -5.39 3.96 7.69
N GLY A 55 -6.19 3.24 8.46
CA GLY A 55 -6.32 3.49 9.89
C GLY A 55 -7.08 2.37 10.58
N GLN A 56 -7.14 2.42 11.90
CA GLN A 56 -7.86 1.43 12.70
C GLN A 56 -9.17 2.01 13.21
N ALA A 57 -10.20 1.18 13.17
CA ALA A 57 -11.49 1.44 13.78
C ALA A 57 -11.73 0.48 14.96
N PRO A 58 -12.14 1.00 16.13
CA PRO A 58 -12.72 0.13 17.15
C PRO A 58 -14.06 -0.42 16.64
N PRO A 59 -14.51 -1.60 17.12
CA PRO A 59 -15.76 -2.22 16.66
C PRO A 59 -16.99 -1.30 16.70
N SER A 60 -17.09 -0.45 17.73
CA SER A 60 -18.18 0.52 17.91
C SER A 60 -17.97 1.87 17.20
N GLY A 61 -16.78 2.13 16.66
CA GLY A 61 -16.46 3.40 16.01
C GLY A 61 -17.14 3.57 14.66
N ILE A 62 -17.25 4.82 14.21
CA ILE A 62 -17.65 5.19 12.84
C ILE A 62 -16.60 6.08 12.15
N HIS A 63 -15.61 6.55 12.91
CA HIS A 63 -14.57 7.45 12.44
C HIS A 63 -13.18 6.81 12.56
N VAL A 64 -12.36 7.02 11.53
CA VAL A 64 -10.98 6.57 11.45
C VAL A 64 -10.05 7.76 11.27
N SER A 65 -8.95 7.77 12.02
CA SER A 65 -7.83 8.67 11.75
C SER A 65 -6.94 8.02 10.70
N PHE A 66 -7.03 8.52 9.47
CA PHE A 66 -6.25 7.97 8.37
C PHE A 66 -4.81 8.50 8.39
N THR A 67 -3.88 7.60 8.07
CA THR A 67 -2.47 7.87 7.87
C THR A 67 -2.13 7.51 6.42
N ASP A 68 -1.51 8.43 5.70
CA ASP A 68 -0.96 8.14 4.36
C ASP A 68 0.21 7.16 4.50
N GLY A 69 0.26 6.20 3.59
CA GLY A 69 1.19 5.09 3.73
C GLY A 69 1.34 4.22 2.50
N VAL A 70 1.96 3.07 2.75
CA VAL A 70 2.16 1.99 1.77
C VAL A 70 1.64 0.70 2.37
N VAL A 71 0.87 -0.05 1.59
CA VAL A 71 0.51 -1.42 1.90
C VAL A 71 1.45 -2.36 1.16
N VAL A 72 1.95 -3.36 1.88
CA VAL A 72 2.84 -4.39 1.37
C VAL A 72 2.17 -5.73 1.61
N LEU A 73 2.08 -6.56 0.58
CA LEU A 73 1.69 -7.97 0.76
C LEU A 73 2.92 -8.84 0.64
N THR A 74 3.19 -9.62 1.68
CA THR A 74 4.15 -10.72 1.62
C THR A 74 3.46 -12.02 1.21
N ARG A 75 4.17 -13.15 1.32
CA ARG A 75 3.60 -14.49 1.15
C ARG A 75 2.48 -14.79 2.16
N ASP A 76 2.59 -14.27 3.36
CA ASP A 76 1.82 -14.67 4.55
C ASP A 76 1.28 -13.49 5.40
N THR A 77 1.68 -12.26 5.11
CA THR A 77 1.31 -11.08 5.89
C THR A 77 0.93 -9.89 5.01
N LEU A 78 0.08 -9.03 5.57
CA LEU A 78 -0.13 -7.66 5.10
C LEU A 78 0.59 -6.73 6.06
N VAL A 79 1.43 -5.85 5.54
CA VAL A 79 2.13 -4.81 6.32
C VAL A 79 1.65 -3.43 5.89
N LEU A 80 1.29 -2.61 6.87
CA LEU A 80 1.01 -1.19 6.68
C LEU A 80 2.21 -0.38 7.14
N MET A 81 2.71 0.47 6.26
CA MET A 81 3.83 1.36 6.51
C MET A 81 3.36 2.81 6.47
N ALA A 82 3.61 3.58 7.52
CA ALA A 82 3.28 5.00 7.56
C ALA A 82 4.31 5.83 6.79
N GLY A 83 3.85 6.81 6.01
CA GLY A 83 4.70 7.68 5.20
C GLY A 83 4.92 7.17 3.77
N LYS A 84 5.89 7.76 3.07
CA LYS A 84 6.21 7.44 1.67
C LYS A 84 7.58 6.78 1.59
N LEU A 85 7.75 5.84 0.67
CA LEU A 85 9.08 5.28 0.40
C LEU A 85 10.04 6.37 -0.10
N PRO A 86 11.35 6.27 0.24
CA PRO A 86 11.99 5.20 1.01
C PRO A 86 11.88 5.37 2.55
N HIS A 87 11.22 6.43 3.03
CA HIS A 87 11.15 6.76 4.47
C HIS A 87 9.94 6.17 5.20
N ALA A 88 9.21 5.24 4.57
CA ALA A 88 8.04 4.65 5.20
C ALA A 88 8.47 3.71 6.33
N VAL A 89 7.75 3.74 7.45
CA VAL A 89 8.05 2.94 8.65
C VAL A 89 6.93 1.92 8.86
N PRO A 90 7.23 0.62 9.08
CA PRO A 90 6.21 -0.36 9.37
C PRO A 90 5.53 -0.03 10.70
N ILE A 91 4.20 0.03 10.70
CA ILE A 91 3.41 0.34 11.90
C ILE A 91 2.46 -0.78 12.29
N GLN A 92 2.08 -1.63 11.33
CA GLN A 92 1.18 -2.75 11.58
C GLN A 92 1.54 -3.90 10.66
N ARG A 93 1.64 -5.10 11.22
CA ARG A 93 1.75 -6.36 10.51
C ARG A 93 0.54 -7.22 10.89
N ILE A 94 -0.19 -7.69 9.90
CA ILE A 94 -1.35 -8.57 10.09
C ILE A 94 -1.04 -9.87 9.36
N GLU A 95 -0.95 -10.95 10.10
CA GLU A 95 -0.78 -12.26 9.48
C GLU A 95 -2.10 -12.70 8.84
N PHE A 96 -2.03 -13.35 7.68
CA PHE A 96 -3.24 -13.82 6.98
C PHE A 96 -4.08 -14.74 7.86
N ARG A 97 -3.45 -15.56 8.72
CA ARG A 97 -4.15 -16.42 9.68
C ARG A 97 -4.92 -15.68 10.77
N GLU A 98 -4.61 -14.41 11.02
CA GLU A 98 -5.29 -13.57 12.01
C GLU A 98 -6.51 -12.84 11.40
N MET A 99 -6.63 -12.85 10.06
CA MET A 99 -7.72 -12.21 9.36
C MET A 99 -8.98 -13.08 9.43
N ARG A 100 -10.00 -12.57 10.12
CA ARG A 100 -11.30 -13.23 10.26
C ARG A 100 -12.23 -12.94 9.08
N GLY A 101 -11.92 -11.91 8.29
CA GLY A 101 -12.60 -11.62 7.04
C GLY A 101 -12.16 -10.31 6.39
N VAL A 102 -12.48 -10.15 5.10
CA VAL A 102 -12.25 -8.92 4.33
C VAL A 102 -13.51 -8.46 3.60
N ASP A 103 -13.76 -7.15 3.56
CA ASP A 103 -14.91 -6.53 2.89
C ASP A 103 -14.43 -5.41 1.98
N LEU A 104 -15.00 -5.31 0.78
CA LEU A 104 -14.77 -4.23 -0.16
C LEU A 104 -16.01 -3.33 -0.23
N ARG A 105 -16.04 -2.31 0.62
CA ARG A 105 -17.15 -1.35 0.68
C ARG A 105 -17.04 -0.31 -0.42
N HIS A 106 -18.21 0.03 -0.95
CA HIS A 106 -18.40 1.16 -1.86
C HIS A 106 -19.02 2.32 -1.08
N PHE A 107 -18.47 3.53 -1.25
CA PHE A 107 -19.03 4.75 -0.69
C PHE A 107 -18.96 5.87 -1.74
N GLY A 108 -20.11 6.22 -2.32
CA GLY A 108 -20.14 7.09 -3.50
C GLY A 108 -19.27 6.53 -4.63
N ARG A 109 -18.21 7.28 -5.02
CA ARG A 109 -17.22 6.85 -6.02
C ARG A 109 -15.97 6.18 -5.41
N GLY A 110 -15.86 6.17 -4.07
CA GLY A 110 -14.73 5.61 -3.34
C GLY A 110 -14.88 4.12 -3.07
N ARG A 111 -13.75 3.47 -2.80
CA ARG A 111 -13.69 2.08 -2.32
C ARG A 111 -12.85 1.99 -1.06
N GLN A 112 -13.34 1.21 -0.11
CA GLN A 112 -12.71 0.99 1.19
C GLN A 112 -12.58 -0.51 1.44
N LEU A 113 -11.35 -0.96 1.68
CA LEU A 113 -11.06 -2.32 2.12
C LEU A 113 -11.13 -2.32 3.64
N GLN A 114 -11.87 -3.26 4.20
CA GLN A 114 -11.97 -3.48 5.63
C GLN A 114 -11.47 -4.88 5.96
N ILE A 115 -10.49 -4.96 6.85
CA ILE A 115 -9.86 -6.21 7.29
C ILE A 115 -10.27 -6.42 8.74
N LEU A 116 -11.06 -7.46 9.01
CA LEU A 116 -11.45 -7.87 10.35
C LEU A 116 -10.35 -8.74 10.97
N THR A 117 -9.93 -8.35 12.16
CA THR A 117 -9.07 -9.16 13.05
C THR A 117 -9.72 -9.30 14.42
N ALA A 118 -9.09 -10.04 15.35
CA ALA A 118 -9.53 -10.05 16.74
C ALA A 118 -9.42 -8.66 17.41
N GLY A 119 -8.47 -7.83 16.97
CA GLY A 119 -8.20 -6.50 17.53
C GLY A 119 -9.08 -5.37 17.01
N GLY A 120 -9.94 -5.65 16.01
CA GLY A 120 -10.82 -4.65 15.40
C GLY A 120 -10.71 -4.65 13.88
N ILE A 121 -11.05 -3.51 13.28
CA ILE A 121 -11.15 -3.36 11.83
C ILE A 121 -10.07 -2.43 11.35
N THR A 122 -9.16 -2.96 10.53
CA THR A 122 -8.20 -2.15 9.79
C THR A 122 -8.85 -1.71 8.49
N VAL A 123 -8.83 -0.42 8.23
CA VAL A 123 -9.40 0.20 7.04
C VAL A 123 -8.28 0.65 6.12
N VAL A 124 -8.41 0.34 4.82
CA VAL A 124 -7.48 0.77 3.77
C VAL A 124 -8.26 1.42 2.63
N GLU A 125 -7.77 2.56 2.17
CA GLU A 125 -8.32 3.38 1.09
C GLU A 125 -7.26 3.69 0.04
N ARG A 126 -7.74 4.15 -1.13
CA ARG A 126 -7.03 4.54 -2.37
C ARG A 126 -7.13 3.49 -3.48
N ILE A 127 -7.81 3.87 -4.56
CA ILE A 127 -7.87 3.09 -5.81
C ILE A 127 -6.57 3.33 -6.60
N PRO A 128 -5.97 2.31 -7.25
CA PRO A 128 -6.47 0.93 -7.40
C PRO A 128 -6.13 -0.01 -6.23
N THR A 129 -5.29 0.44 -5.28
CA THR A 129 -4.74 -0.38 -4.20
C THR A 129 -5.79 -1.13 -3.39
N THR A 130 -6.91 -0.49 -3.03
CA THR A 130 -8.00 -1.15 -2.30
C THR A 130 -8.51 -2.43 -3.00
N VAL A 131 -8.67 -2.39 -4.32
CA VAL A 131 -9.26 -3.48 -5.10
C VAL A 131 -8.24 -4.60 -5.27
N GLN A 132 -7.01 -4.24 -5.64
CA GLN A 132 -5.93 -5.21 -5.84
C GLN A 132 -5.60 -5.96 -4.55
N VAL A 133 -5.58 -5.28 -3.42
CA VAL A 133 -5.35 -5.92 -2.12
C VAL A 133 -6.52 -6.81 -1.74
N TYR A 134 -7.77 -6.38 -1.96
CA TYR A 134 -8.94 -7.22 -1.72
C TYR A 134 -8.87 -8.53 -2.51
N ASP A 135 -8.66 -8.45 -3.83
CA ASP A 135 -8.60 -9.63 -4.70
C ASP A 135 -7.44 -10.56 -4.29
N ALA A 136 -6.28 -9.99 -3.97
CA ALA A 136 -5.11 -10.72 -3.52
C ALA A 136 -5.34 -11.46 -2.18
N LEU A 137 -6.11 -10.87 -1.26
CA LEU A 137 -6.47 -11.50 0.02
C LEU A 137 -7.52 -12.62 -0.19
N ARG A 138 -8.51 -12.40 -1.07
CA ARG A 138 -9.51 -13.44 -1.41
C ARG A 138 -8.87 -14.64 -2.09
N GLN A 139 -7.93 -14.43 -3.00
CA GLN A 139 -7.16 -15.51 -3.66
C GLN A 139 -6.35 -16.36 -2.67
N ARG A 140 -6.01 -15.81 -1.50
CA ARG A 140 -5.31 -16.51 -0.41
C ARG A 140 -6.24 -17.23 0.57
N GLY A 141 -7.55 -17.25 0.27
CA GLY A 141 -8.55 -17.95 1.08
C GLY A 141 -9.06 -17.18 2.28
N ILE A 142 -8.68 -15.90 2.46
CA ILE A 142 -9.24 -15.07 3.53
C ILE A 142 -10.73 -14.88 3.25
N PRO A 143 -11.64 -15.27 4.17
CA PRO A 143 -13.07 -15.26 3.90
C PRO A 143 -13.58 -13.84 3.66
N GLU A 144 -14.65 -13.73 2.88
CA GLU A 144 -15.40 -12.48 2.82
C GLU A 144 -16.25 -12.35 4.08
N TRP A 145 -16.31 -11.15 4.62
CA TRP A 145 -17.29 -10.77 5.64
C TRP A 145 -18.00 -9.50 5.17
N LYS A 146 -19.20 -9.25 5.67
CA LYS A 146 -19.95 -8.04 5.34
C LYS A 146 -19.99 -7.14 6.56
N GLY A 147 -19.22 -6.07 6.53
CA GLY A 147 -19.34 -4.98 7.49
C GLY A 147 -20.72 -4.32 7.36
N ASP A 148 -21.25 -3.84 8.47
CA ASP A 148 -22.52 -3.11 8.54
C ASP A 148 -22.37 -1.64 8.08
N LYS A 149 -21.16 -1.09 8.11
CA LYS A 149 -20.87 0.33 7.85
C LYS A 149 -19.61 0.55 7.03
N TYR A 150 -19.49 1.75 6.46
CA TYR A 150 -18.22 2.31 5.98
C TYR A 150 -17.67 3.28 7.03
N TYR A 151 -16.39 3.59 6.96
CA TYR A 151 -15.73 4.44 7.95
C TYR A 151 -15.38 5.79 7.35
N LEU A 152 -15.68 6.86 8.09
CA LEU A 152 -15.39 8.22 7.66
C LEU A 152 -14.07 8.70 8.24
N MET A 153 -13.31 9.47 7.45
CA MET A 153 -12.17 10.22 7.97
C MET A 153 -12.65 11.16 9.08
N ARG A 154 -11.97 11.18 10.23
CA ARG A 154 -12.22 12.22 11.25
C ARG A 154 -12.01 13.59 10.60
N PRO A 155 -12.99 14.51 10.66
CA PRO A 155 -12.75 15.87 10.20
C PRO A 155 -11.59 16.46 10.99
N LYS A 156 -10.64 17.10 10.29
CA LYS A 156 -9.65 17.95 10.97
C LYS A 156 -10.43 19.04 11.71
N ALA A 157 -10.06 19.33 12.95
CA ALA A 157 -10.71 20.39 13.73
C ALA A 157 -10.79 21.66 12.88
N MET A 158 -12.01 22.16 12.65
CA MET A 158 -12.22 23.42 11.96
C MET A 158 -11.87 24.54 12.93
N ILE A 159 -10.73 25.20 12.72
CA ILE A 159 -10.40 26.41 13.46
C ILE A 159 -11.28 27.51 12.90
N VAL A 160 -12.33 27.88 13.63
CA VAL A 160 -13.11 29.08 13.34
C VAL A 160 -12.40 30.25 14.04
N PRO A 161 -11.78 31.19 13.32
CA PRO A 161 -11.26 32.39 13.95
C PRO A 161 -12.44 33.17 14.54
N ILE A 162 -12.44 33.34 15.87
CA ILE A 162 -13.35 34.25 16.55
C ILE A 162 -12.73 35.65 16.40
N PRO A 163 -13.38 36.61 15.71
CA PRO A 163 -12.91 37.98 15.72
C PRO A 163 -12.96 38.51 17.16
N LEU A 164 -11.83 39.01 17.65
CA LEU A 164 -11.73 39.76 18.90
C LEU A 164 -12.24 41.18 18.71
#